data_AF-A0A1Y5I8F7-F1
#
_entry.id   AF-A0A1Y5I8F7-F1
#
_cell.length_a   1.000
_cell.length_b   1.000
_cell.length_c   1.000
_cell.angle_alpha   90.00
_cell.angle_beta   90.00
_cell.angle_gamma   90.00
#
_symmetry.space_group_name_H-M   'P 1'
#
loop_
_entity.id
_entity.type
_entity.pdbx_description
1 polymer ?
#
loop_
_entity_poly.entity_id
_entity_poly.type
_entity_poly.pdbx_seq_one_letter_code
_entity_poly.pdbx_strand_id
1 'polypeptide(L)'
;MSALRRTASALARVTIARRGVRTTSARMGGMGPAIEPTEAPTREMPEEAELTWDAGDKHHEPALDDVPEHIVTKNRAATYLVGAFCFLGCVYGTAVMVDKPSKTPFVPKEFPYNGLAKELGRE
;
A
#
# COMPACT_ATOMS: atom_id res chain seq x y z
N MET A 1 11.70 48.60 -22.97
CA MET A 1 11.66 47.24 -23.59
C MET A 1 12.41 46.14 -22.82
N SER A 2 12.94 46.38 -21.61
CA SER A 2 13.72 45.36 -20.87
C SER A 2 12.88 44.45 -19.94
N ALA A 3 11.75 44.93 -19.42
CA ALA A 3 10.89 44.17 -18.50
C ALA A 3 10.19 42.99 -19.20
N LEU A 4 9.71 43.19 -20.42
CA LEU A 4 8.97 42.18 -21.20
C LEU A 4 9.83 40.97 -21.60
N ARG A 5 11.14 41.17 -21.80
CA ARG A 5 12.09 40.09 -22.11
C ARG A 5 12.42 39.25 -20.87
N ARG A 6 12.41 39.86 -19.67
CA ARG A 6 12.66 39.17 -18.40
C ARG A 6 11.49 38.27 -18.01
N THR A 7 10.26 38.74 -18.19
CA THR A 7 9.05 37.94 -17.91
C THR A 7 8.89 36.76 -18.88
N ALA A 8 9.16 36.97 -20.18
CA ALA A 8 9.13 35.88 -21.18
C ALA A 8 10.19 34.80 -20.90
N SER A 9 11.40 35.19 -20.49
CA SER A 9 12.46 34.24 -20.09
C SER A 9 12.08 33.46 -18.82
N ALA A 10 11.44 34.09 -17.83
CA ALA A 10 10.99 33.42 -16.62
C ALA A 10 9.88 32.38 -16.92
N LEU A 11 8.89 32.75 -17.74
CA LEU A 11 7.84 31.83 -18.19
C LEU A 11 8.39 30.65 -19.00
N ALA A 12 9.35 30.90 -19.90
CA ALA A 12 10.00 29.84 -20.67
C ALA A 12 10.70 28.82 -19.76
N ARG A 13 11.43 29.27 -18.74
CA ARG A 13 12.10 28.39 -17.76
C ARG A 13 11.11 27.53 -16.98
N VAL A 14 9.99 28.10 -16.54
CA VAL A 14 8.93 27.34 -15.83
C VAL A 14 8.30 26.28 -16.73
N THR A 15 8.05 26.60 -18.00
CA THR A 15 7.46 25.63 -18.95
C THR A 15 8.41 24.49 -19.34
N ILE A 16 9.72 24.76 -19.44
CA ILE A 16 10.73 23.74 -19.76
C ILE A 16 10.95 22.80 -18.56
N ALA A 17 11.03 23.34 -17.34
CA ALA A 17 11.14 22.54 -16.12
C ALA A 17 9.97 21.54 -15.97
N ARG A 18 8.74 22.00 -16.23
CA ARG A 18 7.53 21.14 -16.18
C ARG A 18 7.50 20.05 -17.25
N ARG A 19 8.09 20.26 -18.43
CA ARG A 19 8.18 19.23 -19.48
C ARG A 19 9.23 18.17 -19.17
N GLY A 20 10.36 18.55 -18.56
CA GLY A 20 11.45 17.63 -18.23
C GLY A 20 11.03 16.51 -17.26
N VAL A 21 10.30 16.86 -16.20
CA VAL A 21 9.81 15.93 -15.17
C VAL A 21 8.87 14.85 -15.74
N ARG A 22 8.05 15.21 -16.73
CA ARG A 22 7.09 14.27 -17.34
C ARG A 22 7.74 13.30 -18.33
N THR A 23 8.87 13.67 -18.94
CA THR A 23 9.59 12.82 -19.89
C THR A 23 10.55 11.84 -19.22
N THR A 24 11.06 12.15 -18.03
CA THR A 24 11.96 11.26 -17.27
C THR A 24 11.19 10.14 -16.56
N SER A 25 10.02 10.43 -15.99
CA SER A 25 9.18 9.44 -15.30
C SER A 25 8.71 8.30 -16.21
N ALA A 26 8.38 8.61 -17.48
CA ALA A 26 8.00 7.62 -18.48
C ALA A 26 9.17 6.70 -18.91
N ARG A 27 10.42 7.18 -18.78
CA ARG A 27 11.62 6.43 -19.19
C ARG A 27 12.17 5.52 -18.09
N MET A 28 11.83 5.78 -16.83
CA MET A 28 12.32 5.05 -15.65
C MET A 28 11.30 4.07 -15.06
N GLY A 29 10.29 3.64 -15.84
CA GLY A 29 9.33 2.62 -15.40
C GLY A 29 8.48 3.00 -14.19
N GLY A 30 8.28 4.30 -13.94
CA GLY A 30 7.54 4.79 -12.77
C GLY A 30 8.38 5.09 -11.53
N MET A 31 9.71 4.92 -11.58
CA MET A 31 10.62 5.20 -10.44
C MET A 31 10.84 6.70 -10.12
N GLY A 32 10.03 7.60 -10.69
CA GLY A 32 10.21 9.05 -10.49
C GLY A 32 11.50 9.61 -11.12
N PRO A 33 11.72 10.94 -11.04
CA PRO A 33 13.00 11.55 -11.36
C PRO A 33 14.08 11.14 -10.35
N ALA A 34 15.36 11.26 -10.73
CA ALA A 34 16.46 11.06 -9.78
C ALA A 34 16.33 12.07 -8.62
N ILE A 35 16.27 11.55 -7.40
CA ILE A 35 16.19 12.34 -6.16
C ILE A 35 17.60 12.90 -5.90
N GLU A 36 17.69 14.20 -5.61
CA GLU A 36 18.97 14.80 -5.20
C GLU A 36 19.41 14.20 -3.85
N PRO A 37 20.71 13.99 -3.60
CA PRO A 37 21.16 13.41 -2.33
C PRO A 37 20.70 14.27 -1.14
N THR A 38 19.86 13.71 -0.28
CA THR A 38 19.39 14.39 0.95
C THR A 38 20.57 14.68 1.86
N GLU A 39 20.69 15.95 2.30
CA GLU A 39 21.69 16.36 3.28
C GLU A 39 21.39 15.71 4.64
N ALA A 40 22.44 15.28 5.35
CA ALA A 40 22.28 14.63 6.65
C ALA A 40 21.56 15.58 7.63
N PRO A 41 20.66 15.05 8.49
CA PRO A 41 19.93 15.87 9.45
C PRO A 41 20.92 16.59 10.38
N THR A 42 20.82 17.91 10.42
CA THR A 42 21.69 18.78 11.23
C THR A 42 21.23 18.90 12.68
N ARG A 43 20.06 18.34 13.01
CA ARG A 43 19.44 18.38 14.34
C ARG A 43 18.88 17.00 14.68
N GLU A 44 18.88 16.67 15.96
CA GLU A 44 18.20 15.49 16.50
C GLU A 44 16.73 15.50 16.08
N MET A 45 16.29 14.39 15.48
CA MET A 45 14.90 14.21 15.07
C MET A 45 14.00 14.07 16.31
N PRO A 46 12.78 14.62 16.30
CA PRO A 46 11.84 14.40 17.39
C PRO A 46 11.47 12.91 17.47
N GLU A 47 11.22 12.40 18.69
CA GLU A 47 10.84 11.00 18.96
C GLU A 47 9.52 10.59 18.30
N GLU A 48 8.73 11.53 17.79
CA GLU A 48 7.48 11.23 17.08
C GLU A 48 7.69 11.22 15.54
N ALA A 49 8.93 11.44 15.07
CA ALA A 49 9.23 11.49 13.65
C ALA A 49 9.01 10.14 12.97
N GLU A 50 9.20 9.01 13.67
CA GLU A 50 8.91 7.68 13.09
C GLU A 50 7.43 7.42 12.81
N LEU A 51 6.51 8.14 13.48
CA LEU A 51 5.08 8.00 13.22
C LEU A 51 4.65 8.70 11.93
N THR A 52 5.48 9.61 11.43
CA THR A 52 5.25 10.30 10.17
C THR A 52 6.05 9.59 9.09
N TRP A 53 5.37 8.90 8.17
CA TRP A 53 6.01 8.20 7.04
C TRP A 53 6.54 9.14 5.94
N ASP A 54 6.65 10.42 6.27
CA ASP A 54 7.19 11.48 5.42
C ASP A 54 8.51 11.93 6.07
N ALA A 55 9.56 12.05 5.27
CA ALA A 55 10.85 12.58 5.72
C ALA A 55 10.74 14.05 6.20
N GLY A 56 9.62 14.72 5.90
CA GLY A 56 9.35 16.11 6.28
C GLY A 56 10.31 17.09 5.60
N ASP A 57 10.92 16.65 4.49
CA ASP A 57 11.87 17.44 3.74
C ASP A 57 11.15 18.46 2.84
N LYS A 58 11.92 19.36 2.21
CA LYS A 58 11.34 20.36 1.29
C LYS A 58 11.13 19.82 -0.12
N HIS A 59 11.45 18.55 -0.36
CA HIS A 59 11.46 17.89 -1.64
C HIS A 59 10.22 17.01 -1.78
N HIS A 60 9.17 17.60 -2.35
CA HIS A 60 7.92 16.94 -2.71
C HIS A 60 8.16 15.55 -3.34
N GLU A 61 7.65 14.50 -2.70
CA GLU A 61 7.76 13.10 -3.10
C GLU A 61 6.54 12.70 -3.95
N PRO A 62 6.62 12.71 -5.29
CA PRO A 62 5.42 12.61 -6.13
C PRO A 62 4.70 11.25 -6.04
N ALA A 63 5.32 10.24 -5.44
CA ALA A 63 4.72 8.92 -5.25
C ALA A 63 3.80 8.85 -4.02
N LEU A 64 4.05 9.69 -3.01
CA LEU A 64 3.33 9.73 -1.74
C LEU A 64 2.47 11.00 -1.62
N ASP A 65 2.98 12.13 -2.10
CA ASP A 65 2.34 13.45 -2.00
C ASP A 65 1.33 13.70 -3.12
N ASP A 66 1.66 13.29 -4.35
CA ASP A 66 0.74 13.39 -5.48
C ASP A 66 -0.06 12.09 -5.63
N VAL A 67 -0.88 11.78 -4.61
CA VAL A 67 -1.89 10.73 -4.78
C VAL A 67 -2.88 11.21 -5.84
N PRO A 68 -2.91 10.61 -7.04
CA PRO A 68 -3.86 11.00 -8.06
C PRO A 68 -5.28 10.82 -7.53
N GLU A 69 -6.22 11.71 -7.87
CA GLU A 69 -7.64 11.57 -7.48
C GLU A 69 -8.24 10.19 -7.86
N HIS A 70 -7.59 9.45 -8.77
CA HIS A 70 -7.98 8.11 -9.17
C HIS A 70 -7.43 6.97 -8.29
N ILE A 71 -6.45 7.20 -7.40
CA ILE A 71 -5.83 6.19 -6.51
C ILE A 71 -6.72 5.92 -5.29
N VAL A 72 -8.00 5.68 -5.56
CA VAL A 72 -8.93 5.05 -4.63
C VAL A 72 -9.42 6.01 -3.53
N THR A 73 -10.50 6.74 -3.83
CA THR A 73 -11.33 7.42 -2.81
C THR A 73 -11.67 6.47 -1.66
N LYS A 74 -11.80 6.97 -0.42
CA LYS A 74 -12.13 6.17 0.79
C LYS A 74 -13.19 5.09 0.55
N ASN A 75 -14.27 5.43 -0.16
CA ASN A 75 -15.35 4.49 -0.48
C ASN A 75 -14.90 3.40 -1.47
N ARG A 76 -14.11 3.76 -2.49
CA ARG A 76 -13.54 2.79 -3.43
C ARG A 76 -12.58 1.82 -2.74
N ALA A 77 -11.84 2.28 -1.74
CA ALA A 77 -10.90 1.47 -0.99
C ALA A 77 -11.67 0.43 -0.16
N ALA A 78 -12.72 0.87 0.51
CA ALA A 78 -13.63 -0.01 1.23
C ALA A 78 -14.27 -1.05 0.29
N THR A 79 -14.71 -0.65 -0.92
CA THR A 79 -15.29 -1.61 -1.87
C THR A 79 -14.27 -2.65 -2.36
N TYR A 80 -13.02 -2.27 -2.61
CA TYR A 80 -11.99 -3.23 -3.00
C TYR A 80 -11.63 -4.19 -1.87
N LEU A 81 -11.53 -3.68 -0.64
CA LEU A 81 -11.25 -4.52 0.52
C LEU A 81 -12.38 -5.52 0.78
N VAL A 82 -13.63 -5.05 0.80
CA VAL A 82 -14.81 -5.91 0.97
C VAL A 82 -14.93 -6.90 -0.18
N GLY A 83 -14.71 -6.46 -1.42
CA GLY A 83 -14.71 -7.32 -2.60
C GLY A 83 -13.68 -8.44 -2.52
N ALA A 84 -12.47 -8.15 -2.05
CA ALA A 84 -11.42 -9.14 -1.84
C ALA A 84 -11.81 -10.18 -0.78
N PHE A 85 -12.35 -9.74 0.36
CA PHE A 85 -12.82 -10.66 1.40
C PHE A 85 -13.99 -11.53 0.94
N CYS A 86 -14.97 -10.95 0.23
CA CYS A 86 -16.07 -11.70 -0.35
C CYS A 86 -15.56 -12.75 -1.36
N PHE A 87 -14.63 -12.39 -2.23
CA PHE A 87 -14.03 -13.33 -3.19
C PHE A 87 -13.32 -14.49 -2.49
N LEU A 88 -12.46 -14.19 -1.50
CA LEU A 88 -11.76 -15.23 -0.73
C LEU A 88 -12.75 -16.13 0.02
N GLY A 89 -13.78 -15.56 0.63
CA GLY A 89 -14.84 -16.30 1.31
C GLY A 89 -15.61 -17.22 0.36
N CYS A 90 -15.94 -16.75 -0.85
CA CYS A 90 -16.59 -17.57 -1.87
C CYS A 90 -15.70 -18.70 -2.36
N VAL A 91 -14.41 -18.45 -2.61
CA VAL A 91 -13.45 -19.49 -3.02
C VAL A 91 -13.30 -20.55 -1.91
N TYR A 92 -13.17 -20.12 -0.65
CA TYR A 92 -13.11 -21.05 0.47
C TYR A 92 -14.41 -21.87 0.63
N GLY A 93 -15.57 -21.20 0.60
CA GLY A 93 -16.85 -21.87 0.75
C GLY A 93 -17.13 -22.87 -0.38
N THR A 94 -16.84 -22.49 -1.62
CA THR A 94 -16.96 -23.41 -2.78
C THR A 94 -15.96 -24.56 -2.67
N ALA A 95 -14.73 -24.31 -2.20
CA ALA A 95 -13.78 -25.37 -1.93
C ALA A 95 -14.35 -26.37 -0.91
N VAL A 96 -14.88 -25.91 0.23
CA VAL A 96 -15.49 -26.80 1.25
C VAL A 96 -16.70 -27.57 0.72
N MET A 97 -17.53 -26.96 -0.13
CA MET A 97 -18.71 -27.62 -0.69
C MET A 97 -18.39 -28.64 -1.80
N VAL A 98 -17.41 -28.34 -2.65
CA VAL A 98 -16.96 -29.23 -3.74
C VAL A 98 -16.05 -30.34 -3.21
N ASP A 99 -15.35 -30.06 -2.13
CA ASP A 99 -14.53 -31.00 -1.40
C ASP A 99 -15.40 -32.08 -0.75
N LYS A 100 -15.53 -33.19 -1.47
CA LYS A 100 -16.42 -34.30 -1.18
C LYS A 100 -16.27 -34.76 0.29
N PRO A 101 -17.36 -35.04 1.03
CA PRO A 101 -17.34 -35.49 2.43
C PRO A 101 -16.70 -36.88 2.67
N SER A 102 -16.01 -37.47 1.70
CA SER A 102 -15.19 -38.68 1.87
C SER A 102 -13.85 -38.43 2.57
N LYS A 103 -13.63 -37.26 3.19
CA LYS A 103 -12.33 -36.79 3.67
C LYS A 103 -11.77 -37.43 4.94
N THR A 104 -12.51 -38.31 5.59
CA THR A 104 -11.93 -39.21 6.57
C THR A 104 -12.51 -40.60 6.33
N PRO A 105 -11.85 -41.47 5.53
CA PRO A 105 -12.26 -42.86 5.37
C PRO A 105 -12.00 -43.69 6.64
N PHE A 106 -11.82 -43.03 7.78
CA PHE A 106 -11.54 -43.62 9.07
C PHE A 106 -12.52 -43.06 10.10
N VAL A 107 -12.92 -43.92 11.02
CA VAL A 107 -13.73 -43.56 12.18
C VAL A 107 -12.85 -42.74 13.14
N PRO A 108 -13.37 -41.67 13.77
CA PRO A 108 -12.65 -40.95 14.81
C PRO A 108 -12.18 -41.91 15.91
N LYS A 109 -11.01 -41.66 16.47
CA LYS A 109 -10.45 -42.51 17.50
C LYS A 109 -11.35 -42.50 18.74
N GLU A 110 -11.86 -43.66 19.11
CA GLU A 110 -12.56 -43.84 20.38
C GLU A 110 -11.56 -43.95 21.53
N PHE A 111 -11.83 -43.25 22.62
CA PHE A 111 -11.01 -43.30 23.82
C PHE A 111 -11.78 -44.03 24.94
N PRO A 112 -11.11 -44.90 25.71
CA PRO A 112 -11.72 -45.55 26.87
C PRO A 112 -12.09 -44.52 27.96
N TYR A 113 -12.82 -44.97 28.99
CA TYR A 113 -13.22 -44.14 30.14
C TYR A 113 -14.04 -42.90 29.76
N ASN A 114 -15.06 -43.09 28.91
CA ASN A 114 -15.97 -42.02 28.48
C ASN A 114 -15.23 -40.81 27.87
N GLY A 115 -14.33 -41.06 26.91
CA GLY A 115 -13.56 -39.99 26.28
C GLY A 115 -12.51 -39.36 27.20
N LEU A 116 -12.00 -40.11 28.17
CA LEU A 116 -11.05 -39.63 29.19
C LEU A 116 -11.56 -38.41 29.97
N ALA A 117 -12.88 -38.30 30.18
CA ALA A 117 -13.52 -37.12 30.81
C ALA A 117 -12.82 -36.71 32.12
N LYS A 118 -12.52 -37.69 32.97
CA LYS A 118 -11.82 -37.49 34.24
C LYS A 118 -10.38 -36.97 34.08
N GLU A 119 -9.67 -37.41 33.05
CA GLU A 119 -8.29 -36.99 32.77
C GLU A 119 -8.24 -35.59 32.14
N LEU A 120 -9.32 -35.21 31.44
CA LEU A 120 -9.51 -33.89 30.86
C LEU A 120 -10.10 -32.87 31.86
N GLY A 121 -10.29 -33.27 33.12
CA GLY A 121 -10.85 -32.41 34.17
C GLY A 121 -12.35 -32.13 34.05
N ARG A 122 -13.08 -32.97 33.31
CA ARG A 122 -14.55 -33.00 33.36
C ARG A 122 -14.99 -33.94 34.49
N GLU A 123 -15.96 -33.48 35.28
CA GLU A 123 -16.56 -34.26 36.37
C GLU A 123 -17.41 -35.43 35.87
#